data_AF-A0AAD5VFU3-F1
#
_entry.id   AF-A0AAD5VFU3-F1
#
_cell.length_a   1.000
_cell.length_b   1.000
_cell.length_c   1.000
_cell.angle_alpha   90.00
_cell.angle_beta   90.00
_cell.angle_gamma   90.00
#
_symmetry.space_group_name_H-M   'P 1'
#
loop_
_entity.id
_entity.type
_entity.pdbx_description
1 polymer ?
#
loop_
_entity_poly.entity_id
_entity_poly.type
_entity_poly.pdbx_seq_one_letter_code
_entity_poly.pdbx_strand_id
1 'polypeptide(L)'
;MLIRSLSAALVLLPSLVYAQPSPNVQKRISAAIAAASNTSGTPDYTAFVNPFIGTDNFGDVCPGASIPFGMVKISTDMTGYAPAGYVADNTQKIRGLSPLHDSGTGSSLGKIPSL
;
A
#
# COMPACT_ATOMS: atom_id res chain seq x y z
N MET A 1 17.80 20.49 68.73
CA MET A 1 17.89 19.16 68.10
C MET A 1 16.53 18.49 68.29
N LEU A 2 15.60 18.79 67.37
CA LEU A 2 14.16 18.52 67.51
C LEU A 2 13.75 17.20 66.83
N ILE A 3 12.91 16.46 67.56
CA ILE A 3 11.76 15.64 67.11
C ILE A 3 12.03 14.26 66.46
N ARG A 4 11.35 13.27 67.07
CA ARG A 4 11.14 11.86 66.69
C ARG A 4 9.92 11.72 65.77
N SER A 5 9.93 10.79 64.80
CA SER A 5 8.72 10.21 64.16
C SER A 5 9.14 9.02 63.28
N LEU A 6 9.00 7.76 63.71
CA LEU A 6 7.82 6.89 63.59
C LEU A 6 7.23 6.79 62.16
N SER A 7 7.56 5.72 61.42
CA SER A 7 6.59 5.02 60.56
C SER A 7 7.06 3.61 60.22
N ALA A 8 6.29 2.66 60.72
CA ALA A 8 6.29 1.26 60.34
C ALA A 8 5.67 1.07 58.95
N ALA A 9 5.80 -0.15 58.43
CA ALA A 9 5.15 -0.71 57.24
C ALA A 9 5.73 -0.19 55.92
N LEU A 10 6.14 -1.04 54.98
CA LEU A 10 5.27 -2.02 54.37
C LEU A 10 6.12 -3.12 53.72
N VAL A 11 6.01 -4.34 54.25
CA VAL A 11 6.37 -5.56 53.55
C VAL A 11 5.49 -5.63 52.29
N LEU A 12 6.00 -5.17 51.16
CA LEU A 12 5.35 -5.29 49.86
C LEU A 12 5.85 -6.57 49.20
N LEU A 13 5.06 -7.61 49.45
CA LEU A 13 5.06 -8.95 48.85
C LEU A 13 5.72 -9.06 47.46
N PRO A 14 6.51 -10.11 47.18
CA PRO A 14 6.73 -10.57 45.81
C PRO A 14 5.47 -11.32 45.33
N SER A 15 4.37 -10.59 45.17
CA SER A 15 3.18 -11.07 44.47
C SER A 15 3.16 -10.53 43.04
N LEU A 16 4.27 -10.68 42.32
CA LEU A 16 4.27 -10.65 40.87
C LEU A 16 4.11 -12.10 40.39
N VAL A 17 2.86 -12.55 40.36
CA VAL A 17 2.30 -13.56 39.45
C VAL A 17 3.28 -14.66 39.05
N TYR A 18 3.28 -15.76 39.80
CA TYR A 18 4.00 -17.02 39.53
C TYR A 18 3.43 -17.84 38.35
N ALA A 19 2.85 -17.20 37.35
CA ALA A 19 2.46 -17.85 36.10
C ALA A 19 3.47 -17.55 35.00
N GLN A 20 4.78 -17.59 35.29
CA GLN A 20 5.78 -17.56 34.23
C GLN A 20 5.66 -18.89 33.46
N PRO A 21 5.39 -18.87 32.14
CA PRO A 21 5.26 -20.08 31.33
C PRO A 21 6.49 -20.98 31.48
N SER A 22 6.40 -22.28 31.16
CA SER A 22 7.58 -23.15 31.28
C SER A 22 8.80 -22.58 30.53
N PRO A 23 10.05 -22.83 30.97
CA PRO A 23 11.25 -22.26 30.34
C PRO A 23 11.30 -22.47 28.82
N ASN A 24 10.79 -23.60 28.34
CA ASN A 24 10.66 -23.90 26.92
C ASN A 24 9.64 -23.00 26.20
N VAL A 25 8.52 -22.69 26.86
CA VAL A 25 7.51 -21.76 26.33
C VAL A 25 8.06 -20.33 26.30
N GLN A 26 8.78 -19.90 27.34
CA GLN A 26 9.44 -18.60 27.36
C GLN A 26 10.46 -18.46 26.21
N LYS A 27 11.29 -19.47 25.98
CA LYS A 27 12.27 -19.49 24.87
C LYS A 27 11.60 -19.42 23.50
N ARG A 28 10.46 -20.10 23.34
CA ARG A 28 9.67 -20.06 22.10
C ARG A 28 9.00 -18.70 21.89
N ILE A 29 8.47 -18.11 22.96
CA ILE A 29 7.88 -16.77 22.93
C ILE A 29 8.94 -15.72 22.59
N SER A 30 10.11 -15.76 23.24
CA SER A 30 11.19 -14.81 22.95
C SER A 30 11.75 -14.98 21.54
N ALA A 31 11.91 -16.21 21.05
CA ALA A 31 12.30 -16.48 19.66
C ALA A 31 11.25 -15.99 18.66
N ALA A 32 9.96 -16.16 18.96
CA ALA A 32 8.86 -15.67 18.12
C ALA A 32 8.79 -14.14 18.08
N ILE A 33 9.01 -13.47 19.22
CA ILE A 33 9.08 -12.00 19.31
C ILE A 33 10.28 -11.49 18.49
N ALA A 34 11.46 -12.11 18.63
CA ALA A 34 12.66 -11.75 17.86
C ALA A 34 12.50 -12.02 16.36
N ALA A 35 11.78 -13.07 15.97
CA ALA A 35 11.44 -13.33 14.58
C ALA A 35 10.43 -12.31 14.03
N ALA A 36 9.43 -11.91 14.83
CA ALA A 36 8.45 -10.90 14.47
C ALA A 36 9.08 -9.51 14.32
N SER A 37 10.10 -9.17 15.13
CA SER A 37 10.86 -7.92 14.95
C SER A 37 11.69 -7.91 13.66
N ASN A 38 11.97 -9.08 13.07
CA ASN A 38 12.66 -9.17 11.77
C ASN A 38 11.71 -9.01 10.58
N THR A 39 10.38 -8.91 10.79
CA THR A 39 9.41 -8.47 9.78
C THR A 39 9.48 -6.93 9.66
N SER A 40 10.67 -6.42 9.40
CA SER A 40 10.94 -5.00 9.20
C SER A 40 11.01 -4.71 7.71
N GLY A 41 9.85 -4.81 7.05
CA GLY A 41 9.66 -4.26 5.71
C GLY A 41 8.65 -3.13 5.80
N THR A 42 8.98 -1.94 5.28
CA THR A 42 7.94 -0.94 4.99
C THR A 42 6.92 -1.61 4.08
N PRO A 43 5.61 -1.61 4.41
CA PRO A 43 4.60 -2.22 3.56
C PRO A 43 4.61 -1.53 2.19
N ASP A 44 4.73 -2.33 1.14
CA ASP A 44 4.63 -1.83 -0.23
C ASP A 44 3.15 -1.60 -0.57
N TYR A 45 2.72 -0.34 -0.47
CA TYR A 45 1.34 0.02 -0.80
C TYR A 45 1.04 -0.06 -2.30
N THR A 46 2.06 -0.05 -3.16
CA THR A 46 1.86 -0.12 -4.61
C THR A 46 1.36 -1.50 -5.05
N ALA A 47 1.63 -2.54 -4.25
CA ALA A 47 1.14 -3.90 -4.47
C ALA A 47 -0.40 -4.02 -4.42
N PHE A 48 -1.10 -3.04 -3.84
CA PHE A 48 -2.57 -3.02 -3.80
C PHE A 48 -3.21 -2.33 -5.01
N VAL A 49 -2.42 -1.67 -5.87
CA VAL A 49 -2.93 -0.88 -7.00
C VAL A 49 -2.96 -1.75 -8.26
N ASN A 50 -4.14 -1.86 -8.89
CA ASN A 50 -4.28 -2.43 -10.22
C ASN A 50 -4.70 -1.33 -11.21
N PRO A 51 -3.79 -0.84 -12.08
CA PRO A 51 -4.09 0.22 -13.06
C PRO A 51 -5.15 -0.14 -14.11
N PHE A 52 -5.44 -1.44 -14.29
CA PHE A 52 -6.40 -1.91 -15.29
C PHE A 52 -7.86 -1.89 -14.79
N ILE A 53 -8.09 -1.52 -13.53
CA ILE A 53 -9.47 -1.31 -13.04
C ILE A 53 -10.03 -0.04 -13.69
N GLY A 54 -11.15 -0.17 -14.40
CA GLY A 54 -11.80 0.93 -15.11
C GLY A 54 -11.34 1.13 -16.56
N THR A 55 -10.51 0.23 -17.10
CA THR A 55 -10.13 0.24 -18.53
C THR A 55 -11.17 -0.44 -19.45
N ASP A 56 -12.28 -0.91 -18.88
CA ASP A 56 -13.40 -1.57 -19.56
C ASP A 56 -14.72 -1.01 -19.02
N ASN A 57 -15.84 -1.33 -19.68
CA ASN A 57 -17.20 -0.94 -19.25
C ASN A 57 -17.35 0.58 -19.00
N PHE A 58 -16.83 1.41 -19.91
CA PHE A 58 -17.00 2.88 -19.88
C PHE A 58 -16.35 3.60 -18.67
N GLY A 59 -15.38 2.98 -18.01
CA GLY A 59 -14.60 3.66 -16.97
C GLY A 59 -13.57 4.65 -17.53
N ASP A 60 -13.12 4.43 -18.77
CA ASP A 60 -12.17 5.26 -19.50
C ASP A 60 -10.91 5.62 -18.67
N VAL A 61 -10.38 4.68 -17.88
CA VAL A 61 -9.15 4.89 -17.10
C VAL A 61 -7.91 4.72 -17.98
N CYS A 62 -6.90 5.57 -17.79
CA CYS A 62 -5.59 5.41 -18.43
C CYS A 62 -4.67 4.57 -17.52
N PRO A 63 -4.26 3.34 -17.91
CA PRO A 63 -3.36 2.49 -17.12
C PRO A 63 -1.88 2.87 -17.33
N GLY A 64 -1.60 4.02 -17.93
CA GLY A 64 -0.26 4.47 -18.29
C GLY A 64 0.61 4.80 -17.08
N ALA A 65 1.91 4.68 -17.25
CA ALA A 65 2.87 5.03 -16.20
C ALA A 65 2.87 6.55 -15.97
N SER A 66 2.63 6.95 -14.73
CA SER A 66 2.71 8.34 -14.29
C SER A 66 3.07 8.42 -12.80
N ILE A 67 3.57 9.57 -12.38
CA ILE A 67 3.71 9.93 -10.97
C ILE A 67 2.43 10.62 -10.49
N PRO A 68 2.12 10.63 -9.18
CA PRO A 68 0.95 11.33 -8.66
C PRO A 68 0.92 12.80 -9.13
N PHE A 69 -0.18 13.19 -9.79
CA PHE A 69 -0.39 14.52 -10.37
C PHE A 69 0.62 14.94 -11.45
N GLY A 70 1.33 13.97 -12.04
CA GLY A 70 2.24 14.20 -13.16
C GLY A 70 1.51 14.65 -14.42
N MET A 71 2.14 15.56 -15.17
CA MET A 71 1.62 16.01 -16.47
C MET A 71 1.69 14.90 -17.52
N VAL A 72 2.70 14.04 -17.43
CA VAL A 72 2.99 12.98 -18.41
C VAL A 72 2.42 11.65 -17.92
N LYS A 73 1.63 11.00 -18.78
CA LYS A 73 1.08 9.66 -18.59
C LYS A 73 1.37 8.86 -19.85
N ILE A 74 2.49 8.12 -19.86
CA ILE A 74 2.87 7.31 -21.03
C ILE A 74 1.96 6.07 -21.07
N SER A 75 1.16 5.92 -22.12
CA SER A 75 0.28 4.77 -22.30
C SER A 75 0.19 4.36 -23.78
N THR A 76 -0.35 3.17 -24.03
CA THR A 76 -0.64 2.72 -25.39
C THR A 76 -1.89 3.37 -25.94
N ASP A 77 -1.82 3.72 -27.22
CA ASP A 77 -2.97 4.10 -28.03
C ASP A 77 -3.54 2.89 -28.73
N MET A 78 -4.81 2.56 -28.49
CA MET A 78 -5.49 1.44 -29.11
C MET A 78 -6.46 1.87 -30.21
N THR A 79 -6.80 0.93 -31.09
CA THR A 79 -7.90 1.09 -32.06
C THR A 79 -9.26 1.06 -31.37
N GLY A 80 -10.31 1.46 -32.10
CA GLY A 80 -11.67 1.42 -31.59
C GLY A 80 -12.00 2.60 -30.67
N TYR A 81 -13.01 2.42 -29.82
CA TYR A 81 -13.41 3.41 -28.82
C TYR A 81 -12.54 3.24 -27.57
N ALA A 82 -11.52 4.09 -27.44
CA ALA A 82 -10.61 4.10 -26.30
C ALA A 82 -10.26 5.55 -25.91
N PRO A 83 -11.18 6.31 -25.27
CA PRO A 83 -11.00 7.73 -24.94
C PRO A 83 -9.70 8.05 -24.20
N ALA A 84 -9.29 7.20 -23.27
CA ALA A 84 -8.16 7.43 -22.37
C ALA A 84 -6.81 6.87 -22.82
N GLY A 85 -6.73 6.25 -24.00
CA GLY A 85 -5.51 5.56 -24.44
C GLY A 85 -5.84 4.15 -24.85
N TYR A 86 -6.49 3.49 -23.91
CA TYR A 86 -6.46 2.06 -23.75
C TYR A 86 -7.89 1.56 -23.52
N VAL A 87 -8.18 0.34 -24.00
CA VAL A 87 -9.38 -0.41 -23.65
C VAL A 87 -8.99 -1.87 -23.43
N ALA A 88 -9.57 -2.55 -22.44
CA ALA A 88 -9.21 -3.94 -22.13
C ALA A 88 -9.68 -4.95 -23.19
N ASP A 89 -10.51 -4.52 -24.15
CA ASP A 89 -11.02 -5.34 -25.24
C ASP A 89 -9.88 -5.91 -26.10
N ASN A 90 -9.76 -7.24 -26.07
CA ASN A 90 -8.72 -8.00 -26.76
C ASN A 90 -8.86 -8.02 -28.29
N THR A 91 -9.98 -7.52 -28.84
CA THR A 91 -10.15 -7.39 -30.28
C THR A 91 -9.41 -6.16 -30.82
N GLN A 92 -9.18 -5.14 -29.98
CA GLN A 92 -8.48 -3.92 -30.35
C GLN A 92 -6.98 -4.13 -30.52
N LYS A 93 -6.35 -3.26 -31.32
CA LYS A 93 -4.92 -3.31 -31.65
C LYS A 93 -4.20 -2.08 -31.14
N ILE A 94 -2.94 -2.25 -30.76
CA ILE A 94 -2.06 -1.14 -30.37
C ILE A 94 -1.61 -0.41 -31.63
N ARG A 95 -1.79 0.91 -31.65
CA ARG A 95 -1.36 1.84 -32.69
C ARG A 95 -0.02 2.48 -32.39
N GLY A 96 0.28 2.70 -31.11
CA GLY A 96 1.51 3.38 -30.67
C GLY A 96 1.50 3.65 -29.17
N LEU A 97 2.43 4.51 -28.74
CA LEU A 97 2.54 5.04 -27.38
C LEU A 97 2.53 6.56 -27.44
N SER A 98 1.74 7.22 -26.60
CA SER A 98 1.73 8.68 -26.50
C SER A 98 1.87 9.15 -25.05
N PRO A 99 2.37 10.39 -24.82
CA PRO A 99 2.77 10.82 -23.50
C PRO A 99 1.69 11.53 -22.68
N LEU A 100 0.59 11.95 -23.30
CA LEU A 100 -0.42 12.77 -22.66
C LEU A 100 -1.78 12.10 -22.83
N HIS A 101 -2.35 11.72 -21.69
CA HIS A 101 -3.63 11.06 -21.57
C HIS A 101 -4.44 11.67 -20.42
N ASP A 102 -5.73 11.78 -20.68
CA ASP A 102 -6.78 12.06 -19.73
C ASP A 102 -7.38 10.75 -19.21
N SER A 103 -7.86 10.74 -17.98
CA SER A 103 -8.33 9.52 -17.30
C SER A 103 -9.71 9.75 -16.70
N GLY A 104 -10.69 8.97 -17.15
CA GLY A 104 -12.08 9.00 -16.71
C GLY A 104 -12.98 9.93 -17.52
N THR A 105 -12.57 10.34 -18.73
CA THR A 105 -13.37 11.24 -19.57
C THR A 105 -14.06 10.52 -20.72
N GLY A 106 -15.35 10.81 -20.89
CA GLY A 106 -16.18 10.23 -21.97
C GLY A 106 -16.02 10.93 -23.32
N SER A 107 -14.91 11.62 -23.56
CA SER A 107 -14.63 12.32 -24.83
C SER A 107 -13.45 11.66 -25.54
N SER A 108 -13.58 11.38 -26.83
CA SER A 108 -12.56 10.66 -27.61
C SER A 108 -11.25 11.43 -27.87
N LEU A 109 -11.15 12.68 -27.40
CA LEU A 109 -10.00 13.57 -27.59
C LEU A 109 -9.09 13.68 -26.37
N GLY A 110 -9.24 12.79 -25.38
CA GLY A 110 -8.45 12.80 -24.14
C GLY A 110 -6.95 12.46 -24.30
N LYS A 111 -6.36 12.57 -25.49
CA LYS A 111 -4.97 12.19 -25.75
C LYS A 111 -4.30 13.11 -26.76
N ILE A 112 -2.99 13.27 -26.63
CA ILE A 112 -2.18 14.01 -27.61
C ILE A 112 -1.26 13.02 -28.33
N PRO A 113 -1.44 12.80 -29.65
CA PRO A 113 -0.65 11.83 -30.40
C PRO A 113 0.86 12.13 -30.35
N SER A 114 1.68 11.08 -30.31
CA SER A 114 3.10 11.19 -30.66
C SER A 114 3.23 11.46 -32.17
N LEU A 115 4.03 12.45 -32.55
CA LEU A 115 4.39 12.75 -33.95
C LEU A 115 5.07 11.56 -34.65
#